data_AF-A0A1F6HIZ0-F1
#
_entry.id   AF-A0A1F6HIZ0-F1
#
_cell.length_a   1.000
_cell.length_b   1.000
_cell.length_c   1.000
_cell.angle_alpha   90.00
_cell.angle_beta   90.00
_cell.angle_gamma   90.00
#
_symmetry.space_group_name_H-M   'P 1'
#
loop_
_entity.id
_entity.type
_entity.pdbx_description
1 polymer ?
#
loop_
_entity_poly.entity_id
_entity_poly.type
_entity_poly.pdbx_seq_one_letter_code
_entity_poly.pdbx_strand_id
1 'polypeptide(L)' 'MKKIVLMLIKAYQHTSFFHIQVARTLFLTDSVCRFKPTCSNYTYQAVEKYGSTKGLWLGLKRIVRCHPWSKGGLDPVK' A
#
# COMPACT_ATOMS: atom_id res chain seq x y z
N MET A 1 -6.97 -12.15 -15.12
CA MET A 1 -6.07 -12.39 -13.96
C MET A 1 -5.98 -11.22 -12.97
N LYS A 2 -6.12 -9.95 -13.39
CA LYS A 2 -6.06 -8.79 -12.47
C LYS A 2 -7.07 -8.78 -11.32
N LYS A 3 -8.27 -9.34 -11.53
CA LYS A 3 -9.34 -9.41 -10.52
C LYS A 3 -8.95 -10.21 -9.27
N ILE A 4 -8.18 -11.30 -9.42
CA ILE A 4 -7.71 -12.12 -8.29
C ILE A 4 -6.75 -11.29 -7.43
N VAL A 5 -5.78 -10.62 -8.07
CA VAL A 5 -4.84 -9.75 -7.36
C VAL A 5 -5.53 -8.58 -6.68
N LEU A 6 -6.51 -7.94 -7.34
CA LEU A 6 -7.30 -6.88 -6.73
C LEU A 6 -8.15 -7.39 -5.56
N MET A 7 -8.76 -8.57 -5.66
CA MET A 7 -9.47 -9.20 -4.55
C MET A 7 -8.56 -9.53 -3.38
N LEU A 8 -7.35 -10.03 -3.63
CA LEU A 8 -6.34 -10.27 -2.60
C LEU A 8 -5.87 -8.98 -1.92
N ILE A 9 -5.65 -7.90 -2.69
CA ILE A 9 -5.30 -6.59 -2.13
C ILE A 9 -6.45 -6.03 -1.28
N LYS A 10 -7.70 -6.19 -1.74
CA LYS A 10 -8.89 -5.74 -1.01
C LYS A 10 -9.14 -6.57 0.25
N ALA A 11 -8.95 -7.88 0.19
CA ALA A 11 -8.97 -8.78 1.34
C ALA A 11 -7.86 -8.40 2.34
N TYR A 12 -6.63 -8.14 1.87
CA TYR A 12 -5.54 -7.65 2.70
C TYR A 12 -5.85 -6.29 3.35
N GLN A 13 -6.50 -5.37 2.64
CA GLN A 13 -6.97 -4.09 3.22
C GLN A 13 -8.02 -4.33 4.33
N HIS A 14 -8.85 -5.37 4.18
CA HIS A 14 -9.85 -5.75 5.17
C HIS A 14 -9.24 -6.46 6.39
N THR A 15 -8.28 -7.36 6.18
CA THR A 15 -7.52 -8.03 7.27
C THR A 15 -6.58 -7.07 7.98
N SER A 16 -6.00 -6.09 7.26
CA SER A 16 -5.19 -5.02 7.83
C SER A 16 -5.97 -4.15 8.81
N PHE A 17 -7.30 -4.02 8.68
CA PHE A 17 -8.11 -3.31 9.67
C PHE A 17 -7.99 -3.93 11.07
N PHE A 18 -7.79 -5.25 11.16
CA PHE A 18 -7.62 -5.95 12.43
C PHE A 18 -6.18 -5.87 12.98
N HIS A 19 -5.17 -5.83 12.10
CA HIS A 19 -3.76 -5.85 12.48
C HIS A 19 -3.13 -4.45 12.64
N ILE A 20 -3.50 -3.49 11.79
CA ILE A 20 -3.04 -2.08 11.85
C ILE A 20 -3.65 -1.35 13.04
N GLN A 21 -4.87 -1.68 13.46
CA GLN A 21 -5.51 -0.99 14.59
C GLN A 21 -4.88 -1.41 15.93
N VAL A 22 -4.56 -2.70 16.10
CA VAL A 22 -3.84 -3.20 17.30
C VAL A 22 -2.40 -2.68 17.32
N ALA A 23 -1.67 -2.72 16.20
CA ALA A 23 -0.31 -2.17 16.14
C ALA A 23 -0.26 -0.63 16.28
N ARG A 24 -1.23 0.12 15.73
CA ARG A 24 -1.35 1.58 15.94
C ARG A 24 -1.56 1.93 17.40
N THR A 25 -2.45 1.20 18.07
CA THR A 25 -2.84 1.47 19.45
C THR A 25 -1.70 1.13 20.42
N LEU A 26 -0.86 0.15 20.08
CA LEU A 26 0.21 -0.36 20.95
C LEU A 26 1.59 0.27 20.69
N PHE A 27 1.85 0.78 19.47
CA PHE A 27 3.19 1.24 19.05
C PHE A 27 3.31 2.71 18.59
N LEU A 28 2.31 3.58 18.82
CA LEU A 28 2.44 5.06 18.67
C LEU A 28 3.18 5.52 17.39
N THR A 29 3.03 4.79 16.29
CA THR A 29 3.68 5.12 15.01
C THR A 29 2.61 5.65 14.07
N ASP A 30 2.60 6.97 13.87
CA ASP A 30 1.45 7.69 13.31
C ASP A 30 1.08 7.30 11.86
N SER A 31 2.02 6.74 11.10
CA SER A 31 1.74 6.31 9.72
C SER A 31 2.68 5.21 9.22
N VAL A 32 2.11 4.02 8.97
CA VAL A 32 2.81 2.93 8.24
C VAL A 32 3.18 3.39 6.82
N CYS A 33 2.36 4.26 6.22
CA CYS A 33 2.58 4.83 4.89
C CYS A 33 2.94 6.31 4.96
N ARG A 34 4.18 6.65 4.59
CA ARG A 34 4.68 8.04 4.49
C ARG A 34 4.24 8.77 3.23
N PHE A 35 3.83 8.02 2.21
CA PHE A 35 3.37 8.57 0.95
C PHE A 35 1.84 8.55 0.89
N LYS A 36 1.24 9.58 0.26
CA LYS A 36 -0.19 9.64 -0.04
C LYS A 36 -0.42 9.53 -1.56
N PRO A 37 -1.37 8.71 -2.04
CA PRO A 37 -2.16 7.73 -1.28
C PRO A 37 -1.28 6.60 -0.69
N THR A 38 -1.85 5.84 0.26
CA THR A 38 -1.13 4.77 0.98
C THR A 38 -0.54 3.72 0.04
N CYS A 39 0.50 3.00 0.47
CA CYS A 39 1.18 2.00 -0.36
C CYS A 39 0.22 0.91 -0.88
N SER A 40 -0.75 0.47 -0.08
CA SER A 40 -1.78 -0.49 -0.49
C SER A 40 -2.74 0.08 -1.54
N ASN A 41 -3.14 1.35 -1.40
CA ASN A 41 -4.05 2.02 -2.32
C ASN A 41 -3.33 2.39 -3.64
N TYR A 42 -2.07 2.81 -3.56
CA TYR A 42 -1.20 2.96 -4.73
C TYR A 42 -1.04 1.64 -5.49
N THR A 43 -0.80 0.54 -4.78
CA THR A 43 -0.65 -0.78 -5.42
C THR A 43 -1.95 -1.22 -6.07
N TYR A 44 -3.11 -0.97 -5.45
CA TYR A 44 -4.42 -1.22 -6.04
C TYR A 44 -4.60 -0.45 -7.36
N GLN A 45 -4.38 0.87 -7.35
CA GLN A 45 -4.49 1.73 -8.52
C GLN A 45 -3.49 1.35 -9.62
N ALA A 46 -2.25 1.00 -9.24
CA ALA A 46 -1.22 0.59 -10.18
C ALA A 46 -1.54 -0.76 -10.83
N VAL A 47 -2.12 -1.72 -10.09
CA VAL A 47 -2.60 -3.00 -10.62
C VAL A 47 -3.82 -2.82 -11.53
N GLU A 48 -4.70 -1.89 -11.18
CA GLU A 48 -5.87 -1.55 -11.98
C GLU A 48 -5.47 -0.94 -13.33
N LYS A 49 -4.50 -0.01 -13.33
CA LYS A 49 -4.05 0.74 -14.50
C LYS A 49 -3.02 0.00 -15.37
N TYR A 50 -2.01 -0.63 -14.77
CA TYR A 50 -0.90 -1.27 -15.50
C TYR A 50 -0.97 -2.80 -15.53
N GLY A 51 -1.97 -3.40 -14.88
CA GLY A 51 -2.09 -4.85 -14.73
C GLY A 51 -1.29 -5.40 -13.56
N SER A 52 -1.49 -6.70 -13.26
CA SER A 52 -0.96 -7.34 -12.05
C SER A 52 0.56 -7.27 -11.91
N THR A 53 1.32 -7.56 -12.96
CA THR A 53 2.78 -7.67 -12.89
C THR A 53 3.45 -6.31 -12.68
N LYS A 54 3.16 -5.34 -13.57
CA LYS A 54 3.69 -3.97 -13.46
C LYS A 54 3.15 -3.24 -12.22
N GLY A 55 1.87 -3.43 -11.90
CA GLY A 55 1.25 -2.83 -10.72
C GLY A 55 1.86 -3.29 -9.40
N LEU A 56 2.10 -4.61 -9.26
CA LEU A 56 2.77 -5.16 -8.09
C LEU A 56 4.22 -4.70 -7.99
N TRP A 57 4.94 -4.64 -9.11
CA TRP A 57 6.32 -4.15 -9.14
C TRP A 57 6.43 -2.68 -8.67
N LEU A 58 5.55 -1.81 -9.17
CA LEU A 58 5.50 -0.40 -8.76
C LEU A 58 5.13 -0.26 -7.27
N GLY A 59 4.17 -1.05 -6.80
CA GLY A 59 3.76 -1.11 -5.40
C GLY A 59 4.90 -1.55 -4.47
N LEU A 60 5.57 -2.66 -4.79
CA LEU A 60 6.71 -3.19 -4.03
C LEU A 60 7.87 -2.19 -3.99
N LYS A 61 8.23 -1.60 -5.13
CA LYS A 61 9.26 -0.57 -5.21
C LYS A 61 8.94 0.64 -4.32
N ARG A 62 7.66 0.96 -4.11
CA ARG A 62 7.23 2.04 -3.21
C ARG A 62 7.26 1.61 -1.74
N ILE A 63 6.87 0.37 -1.43
CA ILE A 63 6.95 -0.19 -0.06
C ILE A 63 8.40 -0.16 0.44
N VAL A 64 9.37 -0.57 -0.39
CA VAL A 64 10.80 -0.51 -0.05
C VAL A 64 11.28 0.92 0.23
N ARG A 65 10.74 1.91 -0.49
CA ARG A 65 11.02 3.34 -0.27
C ARG A 65 10.30 3.93 0.94
N CYS A 66 9.33 3.21 1.52
CA CYS A 66 8.50 3.65 2.63
C CYS A 66 9.13 3.25 3.98
N HIS A 67 10.31 3.80 4.29
CA HIS A 67 11.06 3.55 5.52
C HIS A 67 11.03 4.76 6.48
N PRO A 68 11.32 4.60 7.79
CA PRO A 68 11.37 5.63 8.83
C PRO A 68 11.86 7.03 8.40
N TRP A 69 13.00 7.01 7.73
CA TRP A 69 13.76 8.19 7.30
C TRP A 69 13.36 8.76 5.93
N SER A 70 12.32 8.25 5.29
CA SER A 70 11.85 8.78 4.01
C SER A 70 11.08 10.08 4.24
N LYS A 71 11.34 11.12 3.43
CA LYS A 71 10.66 12.43 3.52
C LYS A 71 9.14 12.34 3.30
N GLY A 72 8.64 11.22 2.77
CA GLY A 72 7.24 11.06 2.40
C GLY A 72 6.83 12.03 1.29
N GLY A 73 5.55 12.08 0.97
CA GLY A 73 5.02 13.02 -0.04
C GLY A 73 3.82 12.51 -0.82
N LEU A 74 3.32 13.34 -1.73
CA LEU A 74 2.24 12.97 -2.65
C LEU A 74 2.83 12.29 -3.88
N ASP A 75 2.48 11.03 -4.10
CA ASP A 75 2.91 10.27 -5.29
C ASP A 75 1.69 9.49 -5.80
N PRO A 76 0.80 10.12 -6.58
CA PRO A 76 -0.34 9.45 -7.20
C PRO A 76 0.13 8.58 -8.37
N VAL A 77 -0.62 7.51 -8.65
CA VAL A 77 -0.39 6.69 -9.84
C VAL A 77 -0.69 7.55 -11.08
N LYS A 78 0.34 7.79 -11.92
CA LYS A 78 0.22 8.55 -13.17
C LYS A 78 -0.45 7.79 -14.27
#